data_AF-A0A916XBS2-F1
#
_entry.id   AF-A0A916XBS2-F1
#
_cell.length_a   1.000
_cell.length_b   1.000
_cell.length_c   1.000
_cell.angle_alpha   90.00
_cell.angle_beta   90.00
_cell.angle_gamma   90.00
#
_symmetry.space_group_name_H-M   'P 1'
#
loop_
_entity.id
_entity.type
_entity.pdbx_description
1 polymer ?
#
loop_
_entity_poly.entity_id
_entity_poly.type
_entity_poly.pdbx_seq_one_letter_code
_entity_poly.pdbx_strand_id
1 'polypeptide(L)'
;MSYPQAMICKGCWQQMHLPIPLRGPASLPFRAFGIRPSRMNPNTCTICELMFTRVMKARKIPVDVSVLFADLRDYTALSQSLPTDTVSVLLDVFYDECADAIWEFDGLLNKTIGDAVMAIFNFPIQHSDHAERAVAAAREIRRRCHARPEFHVAKRAGVGEQELGVGIGIDSGQASFGEFGRSHRDLTAIGMVVNTAARAQSVAEPGQILVSRSVCDRAGLQKGEGSGRPYQLKGFDKPVELFAV
;
A
#
# COMPACT_ATOMS: atom_id res chain seq x y z
N MET A 1 0.02 -18.48 4.84
CA MET A 1 -0.80 -17.41 4.23
C MET A 1 -1.44 -16.65 5.37
N SER A 2 -1.08 -15.38 5.57
CA SER A 2 -1.32 -14.66 6.82
C SER A 2 -2.57 -13.76 6.82
N TYR A 3 -3.42 -13.81 5.79
CA TYR A 3 -4.59 -12.93 5.66
C TYR A 3 -5.88 -13.69 5.28
N PRO A 4 -7.08 -13.15 5.60
CA PRO A 4 -8.35 -13.82 5.32
C PRO A 4 -8.62 -13.94 3.82
N GLN A 5 -8.98 -15.14 3.36
CA GLN A 5 -9.32 -15.39 1.97
C GLN A 5 -10.84 -15.40 1.73
N ALA A 6 -11.33 -14.49 0.90
CA ALA A 6 -12.73 -14.41 0.56
C ALA A 6 -13.12 -15.48 -0.47
N MET A 7 -14.26 -16.14 -0.26
CA MET A 7 -14.84 -17.07 -1.24
C MET A 7 -15.47 -16.32 -2.43
N ILE A 8 -16.02 -15.13 -2.16
CA ILE A 8 -16.66 -14.25 -3.13
C ILE A 8 -15.85 -12.96 -3.24
N CYS A 9 -15.79 -12.39 -4.44
CA CYS A 9 -15.16 -11.11 -4.70
C CYS A 9 -15.81 -9.99 -3.90
N LYS A 10 -15.07 -9.40 -2.94
CA LYS A 10 -15.56 -8.30 -2.09
C LYS A 10 -15.94 -7.07 -2.91
N GLY A 11 -15.10 -6.67 -3.86
CA GLY A 11 -15.34 -5.47 -4.70
C GLY A 11 -16.58 -5.60 -5.59
N CYS A 12 -16.71 -6.68 -6.36
CA CYS A 12 -17.89 -6.89 -7.21
C CYS A 12 -19.19 -7.04 -6.39
N TRP A 13 -19.11 -7.65 -5.20
CA TRP A 13 -20.25 -7.74 -4.31
C TRP A 13 -20.67 -6.37 -3.78
N GLN A 14 -19.75 -5.57 -3.23
CA GLN A 14 -20.07 -4.25 -2.68
C GLN A 14 -20.59 -3.27 -3.74
N GLN A 15 -19.96 -3.23 -4.92
CA GLN A 15 -20.28 -2.21 -5.93
C GLN A 15 -21.44 -2.60 -6.85
N MET A 16 -21.59 -3.90 -7.16
CA MET A 16 -22.55 -4.38 -8.16
C MET A 16 -23.52 -5.43 -7.62
N HIS A 17 -23.40 -5.84 -6.35
CA HIS A 17 -24.15 -6.95 -5.76
C HIS A 17 -23.99 -8.26 -6.57
N LEU A 18 -22.83 -8.43 -7.20
CA LEU A 18 -22.53 -9.59 -8.05
C LEU A 18 -21.64 -10.60 -7.29
N PRO A 19 -22.16 -11.81 -6.96
CA PRO A 19 -21.43 -12.78 -6.15
C PRO A 19 -20.44 -13.59 -7.00
N ILE A 20 -19.35 -12.96 -7.44
CA ILE A 20 -18.30 -13.63 -8.24
C ILE A 20 -17.51 -14.59 -7.34
N PRO A 21 -17.56 -15.92 -7.54
CA PRO A 21 -16.77 -16.87 -6.78
C PRO A 21 -15.29 -16.80 -7.19
N LEU A 22 -14.40 -16.62 -6.21
CA LEU A 22 -12.95 -16.55 -6.42
C LEU A 22 -12.26 -17.92 -6.29
N ARG A 23 -12.87 -18.81 -5.50
CA ARG A 23 -12.28 -20.07 -5.05
C ARG A 23 -13.31 -21.20 -5.10
N GLY A 24 -12.82 -22.44 -5.10
CA GLY A 24 -13.64 -23.65 -5.16
C GLY A 24 -14.27 -23.95 -6.54
N PRO A 25 -15.07 -25.03 -6.64
CA PRO A 25 -15.64 -25.48 -7.92
C PRO A 25 -16.51 -24.44 -8.62
N ALA A 26 -17.23 -23.60 -7.86
CA ALA A 26 -18.07 -22.54 -8.39
C ALA A 26 -17.28 -21.46 -9.17
N SER A 27 -15.96 -21.34 -8.95
CA SER A 27 -15.09 -20.39 -9.67
C SER A 27 -14.65 -20.87 -11.06
N LEU A 28 -14.81 -22.16 -11.38
CA LEU A 28 -14.38 -22.76 -12.66
C LEU A 28 -14.96 -22.05 -13.90
N PRO A 29 -16.28 -21.80 -14.01
CA PRO A 29 -16.81 -21.08 -15.18
C PRO A 29 -16.22 -19.68 -15.29
N PHE A 30 -16.11 -18.94 -14.18
CA PHE A 30 -15.53 -17.60 -14.14
C PHE A 30 -14.08 -17.59 -14.62
N ARG A 31 -13.27 -18.57 -14.19
CA ARG A 31 -11.87 -18.75 -14.62
C ARG A 31 -11.76 -19.04 -16.12
N ALA A 32 -12.70 -19.78 -16.69
CA ALA A 32 -12.76 -20.03 -18.14
C ALA A 32 -12.99 -18.74 -18.94
N PHE A 33 -13.72 -17.78 -18.38
CA PHE A 33 -13.90 -16.43 -18.92
C PHE A 33 -12.79 -15.44 -18.54
N GLY A 34 -11.69 -15.91 -17.94
CA GLY A 34 -10.55 -15.06 -17.54
C GLY A 34 -10.75 -14.28 -16.23
N ILE A 35 -11.82 -14.56 -15.48
CA ILE A 35 -12.08 -13.96 -14.17
C ILE A 35 -11.34 -14.77 -13.11
N ARG A 36 -10.29 -14.17 -12.53
CA ARG A 36 -9.39 -14.80 -11.55
C ARG A 36 -9.22 -13.88 -10.34
N PRO A 37 -8.72 -14.39 -9.19
CA PRO A 37 -8.29 -13.51 -8.11
C PRO A 37 -7.27 -12.48 -8.62
N SER A 38 -7.46 -11.24 -8.21
CA SER A 38 -6.58 -10.12 -8.53
C SER A 38 -5.21 -10.30 -7.90
N ARG A 39 -4.17 -9.83 -8.59
CA ARG A 39 -2.81 -9.77 -8.03
C ARG A 39 -2.63 -8.59 -7.07
N MET A 40 -3.42 -7.53 -7.25
CA MET A 40 -3.40 -6.33 -6.42
C MET A 40 -4.12 -6.54 -5.08
N ASN A 41 -5.15 -7.40 -5.04
CA ASN A 41 -5.76 -7.92 -3.81
C ASN A 41 -6.49 -9.26 -4.07
N PRO A 42 -6.03 -10.40 -3.50
CA PRO A 42 -6.62 -11.74 -3.72
C PRO A 42 -8.06 -11.96 -3.21
N ASN A 43 -8.67 -10.97 -2.55
CA ASN A 43 -10.09 -10.91 -2.19
C ASN A 43 -10.94 -10.15 -3.22
N THR A 44 -10.31 -9.67 -4.29
CA THR A 44 -10.95 -9.09 -5.47
C THR A 44 -10.66 -9.94 -6.71
N CYS A 45 -11.37 -9.71 -7.81
CA CYS A 45 -11.13 -10.42 -9.07
C CYS A 45 -10.52 -9.49 -10.13
N THR A 46 -10.07 -10.06 -11.25
CA THR A 46 -9.58 -9.33 -12.42
C THR A 46 -10.63 -8.37 -13.00
N ILE A 47 -11.93 -8.56 -12.77
CA ILE A 47 -12.94 -7.55 -13.12
C ILE A 47 -12.75 -6.29 -12.27
N CYS A 48 -12.47 -6.40 -10.98
CA CYS A 48 -12.21 -5.24 -10.12
C CYS A 48 -10.98 -4.44 -10.57
N GLU A 49 -9.94 -5.11 -11.06
CA GLU A 49 -8.78 -4.46 -11.69
C GLU A 49 -9.18 -3.74 -12.99
N LEU A 50 -10.08 -4.33 -13.76
CA LEU A 50 -10.54 -3.86 -15.07
C LEU A 50 -11.84 -3.02 -15.02
N MET A 51 -12.34 -2.71 -13.82
CA MET A 51 -13.68 -2.09 -13.59
C MET A 51 -13.83 -0.79 -14.37
N PHE A 52 -12.75 -0.02 -14.52
CA PHE A 52 -12.78 1.31 -15.13
C PHE A 52 -13.12 1.27 -16.62
N THR A 53 -12.40 0.46 -17.39
CA THR A 53 -12.52 0.43 -18.84
C THR A 53 -13.70 -0.41 -19.31
N ARG A 54 -14.02 -1.52 -18.63
CA ARG A 54 -15.09 -2.44 -19.07
C ARG A 54 -16.44 -2.23 -18.40
N VAL A 55 -16.47 -1.85 -17.12
CA VAL A 55 -17.72 -1.81 -16.33
C VAL A 55 -18.25 -0.37 -16.22
N MET A 56 -17.41 0.57 -15.80
CA MET A 56 -17.81 1.96 -15.55
C MET A 56 -17.79 2.84 -16.81
N LYS A 57 -17.27 2.33 -17.94
CA LYS A 57 -17.04 3.08 -19.19
C LYS A 57 -16.33 4.43 -18.98
N ALA A 58 -15.55 4.54 -17.90
CA ALA A 58 -14.90 5.76 -17.47
C ALA A 58 -13.39 5.51 -17.41
N ARG A 59 -12.60 6.37 -18.07
CA ARG A 59 -11.13 6.24 -18.03
C ARG A 59 -10.54 6.58 -16.66
N LYS A 60 -11.24 7.43 -15.90
CA LYS A 60 -10.85 7.92 -14.57
C LYS A 60 -12.08 8.31 -13.77
N ILE A 61 -12.05 8.10 -12.46
CA ILE A 61 -13.11 8.52 -11.52
C ILE A 61 -12.51 9.19 -10.28
N PRO A 62 -13.19 10.19 -9.71
CA PRO A 62 -12.83 10.72 -8.40
C PRO A 62 -13.17 9.68 -7.32
N VAL A 63 -12.25 9.50 -6.38
CA VAL A 63 -12.39 8.59 -5.24
C VAL A 63 -11.83 9.26 -3.99
N ASP A 64 -12.47 9.03 -2.85
CA ASP A 64 -11.90 9.36 -1.54
C ASP A 64 -11.12 8.15 -1.04
N VAL A 65 -9.81 8.29 -0.83
CA VAL A 65 -8.93 7.14 -0.54
C VAL A 65 -7.92 7.49 0.54
N SER A 66 -7.34 6.46 1.15
CA SER A 66 -6.05 6.58 1.85
C SER A 66 -4.97 5.94 1.01
N VAL A 67 -3.85 6.65 0.86
CA VAL A 67 -2.69 6.19 0.10
C VAL A 67 -1.56 5.94 1.07
N LEU A 68 -0.96 4.76 0.99
CA LEU A 68 0.20 4.36 1.79
C LEU A 68 1.38 4.12 0.87
N PHE A 69 2.53 4.68 1.23
CA PHE A 69 3.83 4.31 0.68
C PHE A 69 4.69 3.71 1.78
N ALA A 70 5.33 2.58 1.52
CA ALA A 70 6.30 1.97 2.40
C ALA A 70 7.58 1.66 1.61
N ASP A 71 8.74 1.82 2.24
CA ASP A 71 10.04 1.81 1.57
C ASP A 71 11.15 1.33 2.51
N LEU A 72 12.07 0.53 2.00
CA LEU A 72 13.21 0.05 2.77
C LEU A 72 14.24 1.17 2.98
N ARG A 73 14.56 1.49 4.23
CA ARG A 73 15.60 2.46 4.55
C ARG A 73 16.98 1.87 4.30
N ASP A 74 17.92 2.71 3.88
CA ASP A 74 19.32 2.30 3.63
C ASP A 74 19.50 1.12 2.65
N TYR A 75 18.44 0.74 1.92
CA TYR A 75 18.47 -0.33 0.93
C TYR A 75 19.53 -0.07 -0.15
N THR A 76 19.66 1.17 -0.60
CA THR A 76 20.69 1.53 -1.60
C THR A 76 22.10 1.23 -1.10
N ALA A 77 22.43 1.57 0.15
CA ALA A 77 23.74 1.28 0.74
C ALA A 77 23.95 -0.23 0.92
N LEU A 78 22.90 -0.96 1.32
CA LEU A 78 22.94 -2.43 1.43
C LEU A 78 23.15 -3.10 0.09
N SER A 79 22.48 -2.62 -0.97
CA SER A 79 22.59 -3.18 -2.32
C SER A 79 24.00 -3.07 -2.90
N GLN A 80 24.81 -2.13 -2.42
CA GLN A 80 26.21 -1.96 -2.81
C GLN A 80 27.16 -2.85 -1.99
N SER A 81 26.75 -3.25 -0.79
CA SER A 81 27.61 -3.93 0.19
C SER A 81 27.33 -5.43 0.29
N LEU A 82 26.14 -5.88 -0.09
CA LEU A 82 25.71 -7.27 0.01
C LEU A 82 25.63 -7.95 -1.37
N PRO A 83 25.76 -9.29 -1.44
CA PRO A 83 25.54 -10.04 -2.66
C PRO A 83 24.12 -9.84 -3.20
N THR A 84 23.98 -9.76 -4.53
CA THR A 84 22.70 -9.54 -5.23
C THR A 84 21.62 -10.54 -4.80
N ASP A 85 21.97 -11.81 -4.57
CA ASP A 85 21.02 -12.85 -4.15
C ASP A 85 20.45 -12.55 -2.76
N THR A 86 21.27 -12.07 -1.83
CA THR A 86 20.84 -11.69 -0.47
C THR A 86 19.89 -10.49 -0.51
N VAL A 87 20.20 -9.51 -1.35
CA VAL A 87 19.38 -8.31 -1.55
C VAL A 87 18.04 -8.67 -2.19
N SER A 88 18.04 -9.60 -3.15
CA SER A 88 16.83 -10.08 -3.81
C SER A 88 15.90 -10.81 -2.84
N VAL A 89 16.44 -11.68 -1.98
CA VAL A 89 15.67 -12.36 -0.93
C VAL A 89 15.05 -11.36 0.05
N LEU A 90 15.80 -10.32 0.45
CA LEU A 90 15.29 -9.27 1.31
C LEU A 90 14.12 -8.51 0.66
N LEU A 91 14.22 -8.19 -0.64
CA LEU A 91 13.15 -7.53 -1.39
C LEU A 91 11.91 -8.42 -1.49
N ASP A 92 12.08 -9.71 -1.82
CA ASP A 92 10.96 -10.66 -1.91
C ASP A 92 10.23 -10.74 -0.56
N VAL A 93 10.96 -10.88 0.54
CA VAL A 93 10.37 -10.89 1.89
C VAL A 93 9.67 -9.56 2.20
N PHE A 94 10.30 -8.42 1.88
CA PHE A 94 9.67 -7.11 2.09
C PHE A 94 8.35 -6.97 1.32
N TYR A 95 8.33 -7.36 0.05
CA TYR A 95 7.12 -7.31 -0.76
C TYR A 95 6.03 -8.25 -0.24
N ASP A 96 6.38 -9.47 0.15
CA ASP A 96 5.42 -10.44 0.69
C ASP A 96 4.82 -9.95 2.02
N GLU A 97 5.64 -9.44 2.95
CA GLU A 97 5.14 -8.89 4.21
C GLU A 97 4.26 -7.65 3.99
N CYS A 98 4.63 -6.78 3.05
CA CYS A 98 3.81 -5.64 2.66
C CYS A 98 2.47 -6.09 2.09
N ALA A 99 2.50 -7.00 1.11
CA ALA A 99 1.32 -7.49 0.43
C ALA A 99 0.34 -8.15 1.41
N ASP A 100 0.82 -9.07 2.25
CA ASP A 100 -0.01 -9.76 3.21
C ASP A 100 -0.65 -8.79 4.22
N ALA A 101 0.09 -7.78 4.70
CA ALA A 101 -0.45 -6.77 5.61
C ALA A 101 -1.48 -5.86 4.92
N ILE A 102 -1.21 -5.41 3.69
CA ILE A 102 -2.13 -4.57 2.91
C ILE A 102 -3.44 -5.32 2.65
N TRP A 103 -3.37 -6.58 2.24
CA TRP A 103 -4.55 -7.40 1.92
C TRP A 103 -5.39 -7.76 3.14
N GLU A 104 -4.77 -7.93 4.30
CA GLU A 104 -5.47 -8.18 5.57
C GLU A 104 -6.45 -7.05 5.92
N PHE A 105 -6.05 -5.80 5.62
CA PHE A 105 -6.88 -4.62 5.85
C PHE A 105 -7.63 -4.16 4.58
N ASP A 106 -7.83 -5.07 3.62
CA ASP A 106 -8.56 -4.85 2.36
C ASP A 106 -7.98 -3.74 1.46
N GLY A 107 -6.71 -3.40 1.63
CA GLY A 107 -5.99 -2.49 0.76
C GLY A 107 -5.66 -3.12 -0.60
N LEU A 108 -5.50 -2.26 -1.60
CA LEU A 108 -5.07 -2.61 -2.95
C LEU A 108 -3.57 -2.33 -3.09
N LEU A 109 -2.75 -3.38 -3.25
CA LEU A 109 -1.34 -3.22 -3.60
C LEU A 109 -1.25 -2.78 -5.06
N ASN A 110 -1.02 -1.49 -5.28
CA ASN A 110 -1.13 -0.87 -6.60
C ASN A 110 0.11 -1.13 -7.46
N LYS A 111 1.30 -0.84 -6.90
CA LYS A 111 2.57 -1.05 -7.59
C LYS A 111 3.74 -1.16 -6.62
N THR A 112 4.77 -1.87 -7.06
CA THR A 112 6.11 -1.87 -6.48
C THR A 112 7.00 -0.97 -7.33
N ILE A 113 7.86 -0.17 -6.69
CA ILE A 113 8.73 0.83 -7.33
C ILE A 113 10.12 0.72 -6.71
N GLY A 114 10.97 -0.15 -7.27
CA GLY A 114 12.24 -0.45 -6.63
C GLY A 114 12.00 -1.02 -5.22
N ASP A 115 12.59 -0.42 -4.21
CA ASP A 115 12.46 -0.75 -2.79
C ASP A 115 11.20 -0.22 -2.11
N ALA A 116 10.29 0.41 -2.86
CA ALA A 116 9.03 0.94 -2.34
C ALA A 116 7.79 0.17 -2.80
N VAL A 117 6.75 0.20 -1.99
CA VAL A 117 5.40 -0.27 -2.30
C VAL A 117 4.38 0.87 -2.18
N MET A 118 3.40 0.90 -3.08
CA MET A 118 2.27 1.81 -3.04
C MET A 118 0.98 1.03 -2.84
N ALA A 119 0.20 1.40 -1.82
CA ALA A 119 -1.11 0.83 -1.54
C ALA A 119 -2.21 1.90 -1.55
N ILE A 120 -3.41 1.48 -1.91
CA ILE A 120 -4.61 2.33 -1.96
C ILE A 120 -5.71 1.63 -1.15
N PHE A 121 -6.30 2.36 -0.21
CA PHE A 121 -7.43 1.92 0.59
C PHE A 121 -8.69 2.65 0.15
N ASN A 122 -9.86 2.03 0.40
CA ASN A 122 -11.18 2.48 -0.05
C ASN A 122 -11.46 2.29 -1.55
N PHE A 123 -10.61 1.56 -2.27
CA PHE A 123 -10.85 1.19 -3.66
C PHE A 123 -10.12 -0.11 -4.03
N PRO A 124 -10.75 -1.09 -4.71
CA PRO A 124 -12.16 -1.17 -5.10
C PRO A 124 -13.08 -1.62 -3.96
N ILE A 125 -12.51 -2.12 -2.86
CA ILE A 125 -13.23 -2.45 -1.64
C ILE A 125 -13.42 -1.15 -0.85
N GLN A 126 -14.66 -0.80 -0.56
CA GLN A 126 -15.01 0.45 0.13
C GLN A 126 -15.23 0.21 1.61
N HIS A 127 -14.69 1.12 2.41
CA HIS A 127 -14.64 1.09 3.87
C HIS A 127 -14.65 2.54 4.38
N SER A 128 -15.61 2.89 5.24
CA SER A 128 -15.68 4.25 5.81
C SER A 128 -14.51 4.54 6.76
N ASP A 129 -13.94 3.50 7.36
CA ASP A 129 -12.77 3.48 8.24
C ASP A 129 -11.44 3.31 7.46
N HIS A 130 -11.40 3.64 6.16
CA HIS A 130 -10.25 3.37 5.31
C HIS A 130 -8.93 4.01 5.80
N ALA A 131 -8.98 5.15 6.49
CA ALA A 131 -7.81 5.78 7.09
C ALA A 131 -7.26 4.96 8.27
N GLU A 132 -8.13 4.45 9.14
CA GLU A 132 -7.76 3.57 10.24
C GLU A 132 -7.16 2.26 9.72
N ARG A 133 -7.77 1.67 8.69
CA ARG A 133 -7.26 0.47 8.00
C ARG A 133 -5.87 0.68 7.40
N ALA A 134 -5.62 1.84 6.80
CA ALA A 134 -4.29 2.17 6.26
C ALA A 134 -3.24 2.27 7.36
N VAL A 135 -3.58 2.89 8.50
CA VAL A 135 -2.70 2.96 9.68
C VAL A 135 -2.46 1.57 10.29
N ALA A 136 -3.49 0.75 10.41
CA ALA A 136 -3.38 -0.62 10.90
C ALA A 136 -2.48 -1.47 10.00
N ALA A 137 -2.63 -1.36 8.68
CA ALA A 137 -1.74 -2.00 7.71
C ALA A 137 -0.30 -1.53 7.87
N ALA A 138 -0.06 -0.23 8.00
CA ALA A 138 1.30 0.32 8.22
C ALA A 138 1.97 -0.23 9.49
N ARG A 139 1.22 -0.30 10.60
CA ARG A 139 1.70 -0.88 11.85
C ARG A 139 2.04 -2.36 11.69
N GLU A 140 1.23 -3.09 10.95
CA GLU A 140 1.44 -4.50 10.68
C GLU A 140 2.64 -4.74 9.75
N ILE A 141 2.84 -3.91 8.71
CA ILE A 141 4.06 -3.93 7.88
C ILE A 141 5.29 -3.74 8.75
N ARG A 142 5.32 -2.68 9.58
CA ARG A 142 6.44 -2.41 10.49
C ARG A 142 6.73 -3.61 11.39
N ARG A 143 5.69 -4.18 12.01
CA ARG A 143 5.81 -5.33 12.92
C ARG A 143 6.33 -6.58 12.20
N ARG A 144 5.80 -6.88 11.02
CA ARG A 144 6.17 -8.06 10.22
C ARG A 144 7.60 -7.98 9.72
N CYS A 145 7.97 -6.86 9.10
CA CYS A 145 9.32 -6.63 8.63
C CYS A 145 10.34 -6.68 9.77
N HIS A 146 10.03 -6.04 10.92
CA HIS A 146 10.91 -6.11 12.10
C HIS A 146 11.07 -7.53 12.64
N ALA A 147 10.06 -8.38 12.55
CA ALA A 147 10.14 -9.77 13.01
C ALA A 147 10.95 -10.69 12.07
N ARG A 148 11.29 -10.25 10.85
CA ARG A 148 11.94 -11.09 9.84
C ARG A 148 13.47 -11.11 10.01
N PRO A 149 14.12 -12.28 10.01
CA PRO A 149 15.58 -12.38 10.11
C PRO A 149 16.34 -11.61 9.03
N GLU A 150 15.77 -11.50 7.83
CA GLU A 150 16.32 -10.81 6.67
C GLU A 150 16.57 -9.33 6.95
N PHE A 151 15.71 -8.70 7.76
CA PHE A 151 15.89 -7.31 8.20
C PHE A 151 17.02 -7.12 9.21
N HIS A 152 17.57 -8.21 9.75
CA HIS A 152 18.71 -8.17 10.65
C HIS A 152 20.03 -8.50 9.94
N VAL A 153 20.01 -8.76 8.63
CA VAL A 153 21.19 -9.17 7.86
C VAL A 153 22.27 -8.09 7.86
N ALA A 154 21.89 -6.81 7.75
CA ALA A 154 22.81 -5.68 7.80
C ALA A 154 23.66 -5.69 9.10
N LYS A 155 22.98 -5.77 10.24
CA LYS A 155 23.57 -5.86 11.58
C LYS A 155 24.45 -7.10 11.73
N ARG A 156 24.01 -8.25 11.20
CA ARG A 156 24.79 -9.52 11.24
C ARG A 156 26.03 -9.47 10.35
N ALA A 157 25.96 -8.77 9.23
CA ALA A 157 27.06 -8.61 8.29
C ALA A 157 28.06 -7.51 8.70
N GLY A 158 27.80 -6.79 9.80
CA GLY A 158 28.61 -5.63 10.22
C GLY A 158 28.50 -4.44 9.27
N VAL A 159 27.45 -4.40 8.44
CA VAL A 159 27.20 -3.33 7.48
C VAL A 159 26.18 -2.37 8.10
N GLY A 160 26.69 -1.29 8.69
CA GLY A 160 25.87 -0.26 9.36
C GLY A 160 25.64 -0.51 10.85
N GLU A 161 25.42 0.59 11.60
CA GLU A 161 25.15 0.56 13.05
C GLU A 161 23.66 0.44 13.38
N GLN A 162 22.77 0.66 12.40
CA GLN A 162 21.32 0.73 12.60
C GLN A 162 20.59 -0.52 12.07
N GLU A 163 19.47 -0.87 12.72
CA GLU A 163 18.58 -1.91 12.22
C GLU A 163 17.90 -1.45 10.94
N LEU A 164 17.86 -2.34 9.93
CA LEU A 164 17.12 -2.07 8.70
C LEU A 164 15.64 -1.85 9.06
N GLY A 165 15.09 -0.74 8.61
CA GLY A 165 13.71 -0.38 8.91
C GLY A 165 12.92 -0.02 7.66
N VAL A 166 11.60 -0.03 7.81
CA VAL A 166 10.68 0.46 6.79
C VAL A 166 10.24 1.86 7.18
N GLY A 167 10.39 2.82 6.27
CA GLY A 167 9.78 4.15 6.42
C GLY A 167 8.43 4.16 5.71
N ILE A 168 7.38 4.62 6.40
CA ILE A 168 6.00 4.60 5.88
C ILE A 168 5.40 6.00 5.91
N GLY A 169 4.68 6.36 4.84
CA GLY A 169 3.96 7.62 4.69
C GLY A 169 2.52 7.40 4.28
N ILE A 170 1.57 8.07 4.94
CA ILE A 170 0.14 7.95 4.66
C ILE A 170 -0.52 9.31 4.54
N ASP A 171 -1.38 9.47 3.53
CA ASP A 171 -2.30 10.60 3.42
C ASP A 171 -3.71 10.11 3.04
N SER A 172 -4.74 10.89 3.36
CA SER A 172 -6.14 10.61 3.03
C SER A 172 -6.79 11.80 2.35
N GLY A 173 -7.51 11.55 1.26
CA GLY A 173 -8.21 12.59 0.53
C GLY A 173 -8.65 12.16 -0.86
N GLN A 174 -9.06 13.16 -1.65
CA GLN A 174 -9.55 12.94 -3.01
C GLN A 174 -8.40 12.62 -3.97
N ALA A 175 -8.59 11.58 -4.77
CA ALA A 175 -7.73 11.21 -5.87
C ALA A 175 -8.55 10.90 -7.12
N SER A 176 -7.92 10.99 -8.29
CA SER A 176 -8.45 10.44 -9.53
C SER A 176 -7.82 9.08 -9.76
N PHE A 177 -8.60 8.01 -9.70
CA PHE A 177 -8.13 6.66 -10.02
C PHE A 177 -8.51 6.30 -11.47
N GLY A 178 -7.59 5.73 -12.24
CA GLY A 178 -7.86 5.30 -13.60
C GLY A 178 -6.63 4.81 -14.38
N GLU A 179 -6.83 4.54 -15.67
CA GLU A 179 -5.73 4.25 -16.60
C GLU A 179 -5.10 5.56 -17.08
N PHE A 180 -3.81 5.76 -16.77
CA PHE A 180 -3.05 6.92 -17.19
C PHE A 180 -1.97 6.53 -18.21
N GLY A 181 -1.86 7.32 -19.28
CA GLY A 181 -0.91 7.10 -20.37
C GLY A 181 -1.59 6.85 -21.72
N ARG A 182 -0.79 6.80 -22.79
CA ARG A 182 -1.27 6.59 -24.18
C ARG A 182 -0.81 5.26 -24.75
N SER A 183 0.50 5.10 -24.93
CA SER A 183 1.13 3.89 -25.47
C SER A 183 1.40 2.83 -24.39
N HIS A 184 1.75 3.28 -23.19
CA HIS A 184 1.82 2.47 -21.98
C HIS A 184 0.77 3.01 -21.01
N ARG A 185 -0.15 2.16 -20.54
CA ARG A 185 -1.24 2.56 -19.65
C ARG A 185 -1.05 1.90 -18.30
N ASP A 186 -0.94 2.73 -17.28
CA ASP A 186 -0.85 2.29 -15.89
C ASP A 186 -2.15 2.58 -15.17
N LEU A 187 -2.66 1.57 -14.48
CA LEU A 187 -3.73 1.73 -13.53
C LEU A 187 -3.14 2.33 -12.25
N THR A 188 -3.56 3.53 -11.85
CA THR A 188 -3.07 4.15 -10.61
C THR A 188 -4.01 5.25 -10.11
N ALA A 189 -3.80 5.70 -8.88
CA ALA A 189 -4.32 6.96 -8.40
C ALA A 189 -3.37 8.11 -8.73
N ILE A 190 -3.93 9.29 -9.05
CA ILE A 190 -3.23 10.56 -9.16
C ILE A 190 -3.98 11.60 -8.32
N GLY A 191 -3.24 12.40 -7.56
CA GLY A 191 -3.79 13.48 -6.76
C GLY A 191 -2.76 14.01 -5.78
N MET A 192 -3.08 15.12 -5.11
CA MET A 192 -2.23 15.67 -4.06
C MET A 192 -1.99 14.64 -2.95
N VAL A 193 -3.01 13.86 -2.60
CA VAL A 193 -2.91 12.79 -1.58
C VAL A 193 -1.79 11.78 -1.88
N VAL A 194 -1.60 11.42 -3.15
CA VAL A 194 -0.52 10.50 -3.57
C VAL A 194 0.85 11.16 -3.36
N ASN A 195 0.97 12.43 -3.72
CA ASN A 195 2.22 13.19 -3.56
C ASN A 195 2.56 13.39 -2.08
N THR A 196 1.60 13.81 -1.25
CA THR A 196 1.81 13.98 0.18
C THR A 196 2.23 12.67 0.84
N ALA A 197 1.55 11.56 0.56
CA ALA A 197 1.90 10.25 1.12
C ALA A 197 3.33 9.81 0.73
N ALA A 198 3.71 9.96 -0.55
CA ALA A 198 5.05 9.65 -1.02
C ALA A 198 6.12 10.55 -0.37
N ARG A 199 5.83 11.83 -0.18
CA ARG A 199 6.76 12.76 0.47
C ARG A 199 6.87 12.54 1.97
N ALA A 200 5.76 12.25 2.65
CA ALA A 200 5.76 11.84 4.05
C ALA A 200 6.60 10.58 4.25
N GLN A 201 6.44 9.58 3.35
CA GLN A 201 7.28 8.39 3.35
C GLN A 201 8.74 8.79 3.21
N SER A 202 9.11 9.61 2.22
CA SER A 202 10.53 9.95 1.95
C SER A 202 11.30 10.60 3.11
N VAL A 203 10.60 11.20 4.09
CA VAL A 203 11.22 11.83 5.27
C VAL A 203 11.08 10.98 6.54
N ALA A 204 10.40 9.83 6.46
CA ALA A 204 10.23 8.92 7.59
C ALA A 204 11.53 8.17 7.88
N GLU A 205 11.96 8.16 9.15
CA GLU A 205 13.10 7.39 9.66
C GLU A 205 12.86 5.86 9.62
N PRO A 206 13.90 5.02 9.79
CA PRO A 206 13.73 3.56 9.90
C PRO A 206 12.72 3.16 10.98
N GLY A 207 11.65 2.47 10.57
CA GLY A 207 10.55 2.04 11.46
C GLY A 207 9.52 3.14 11.77
N GLN A 208 9.69 4.34 11.23
CA GLN A 208 8.76 5.45 11.45
C GLN A 208 7.57 5.38 10.48
N ILE A 209 6.38 5.62 11.02
CA ILE A 209 5.14 5.78 10.25
C ILE A 209 4.73 7.24 10.39
N LEU A 210 4.76 7.99 9.29
CA LEU A 210 4.33 9.37 9.23
C LEU A 210 2.98 9.48 8.52
N VAL A 211 2.06 10.19 9.15
CA VAL A 211 0.72 10.41 8.60
C VAL A 211 0.39 11.89 8.53
N SER A 212 -0.42 12.28 7.55
CA SER A 212 -0.92 13.65 7.46
C SER A 212 -1.98 13.92 8.53
N ARG A 213 -2.28 15.21 8.76
CA ARG A 213 -3.41 15.64 9.60
C ARG A 213 -4.74 15.00 9.18
N SER A 214 -4.98 14.87 7.87
CA SER A 214 -6.21 14.27 7.34
C SER A 214 -6.37 12.81 7.77
N VAL A 215 -5.27 12.05 7.84
CA VAL A 215 -5.29 10.67 8.35
C VAL A 215 -5.60 10.67 9.84
N CYS A 216 -4.94 11.51 10.64
CA CYS A 216 -5.22 11.60 12.09
C CYS A 216 -6.69 11.88 12.37
N ASP A 217 -7.26 12.88 11.69
CA ASP A 217 -8.65 13.29 11.89
C ASP A 217 -9.63 12.18 11.49
N ARG A 218 -9.38 11.48 10.38
CA ARG A 218 -10.26 10.43 9.84
C ARG A 218 -10.12 9.08 10.56
N ALA A 219 -8.92 8.74 11.03
CA ALA A 219 -8.66 7.52 11.79
C ALA A 219 -8.92 7.68 13.30
N GLY A 220 -9.32 8.88 13.76
CA GLY A 220 -9.59 9.15 15.17
C GLY A 220 -8.35 9.03 16.06
N LEU A 221 -7.15 9.22 15.51
CA LEU A 221 -5.91 9.14 16.27
C LEU A 221 -5.88 10.33 17.23
N GLN A 222 -5.95 10.05 18.54
CA GLN A 222 -5.94 11.11 19.54
C GLN A 222 -4.63 11.91 19.48
N LYS A 223 -4.69 13.18 19.90
CA LYS A 223 -3.55 14.10 20.10
C LYS A 223 -2.39 13.56 20.97
N GLY A 224 -2.50 12.34 21.51
CA GLY A 224 -1.46 11.66 22.30
C GLY A 224 -0.39 10.94 21.47
N GLU A 225 -0.64 10.61 20.20
CA GLU A 225 0.37 10.05 19.29
C GLU A 225 1.18 11.19 18.63
N GLY A 226 2.03 11.84 19.43
CA GLY A 226 2.97 12.86 18.99
C GLY A 226 2.35 14.22 18.63
N SER A 227 2.96 15.31 19.09
CA SER A 227 2.69 16.63 18.52
C SER A 227 3.11 16.62 17.05
N GLY A 228 2.21 16.99 16.14
CA GLY A 228 2.53 17.15 14.73
C GLY A 228 3.79 17.98 14.56
N ARG A 229 4.72 17.50 13.72
CA ARG A 229 5.98 18.19 13.44
C ARG A 229 5.94 18.74 12.01
N PRO A 230 6.44 19.95 11.77
CA PRO A 230 6.55 20.49 10.43
C PRO A 230 7.71 19.81 9.68
N TYR A 231 7.42 19.28 8.49
CA TYR A 231 8.42 18.74 7.56
C TYR A 231 8.44 19.55 6.28
N GLN A 232 9.64 19.92 5.82
CA GLN A 232 9.80 20.54 4.51
C GLN A 232 9.81 19.45 3.43
N LEU A 233 8.69 19.29 2.74
CA LEU A 233 8.53 18.26 1.71
C LEU A 233 8.91 18.80 0.33
N LYS A 234 9.58 17.99 -0.49
CA LYS A 234 9.94 18.36 -1.86
C LYS A 234 8.69 18.65 -2.70
N GLY A 235 8.61 19.88 -3.24
CA GLY A 235 7.49 20.33 -4.07
C GLY A 235 6.35 21.00 -3.29
N PHE A 236 6.53 21.25 -1.99
CA PHE A 236 5.60 22.02 -1.17
C PHE A 236 6.24 23.34 -0.75
N ASP A 237 5.54 24.46 -0.95
CA ASP A 237 6.05 25.79 -0.61
C ASP A 237 6.08 26.04 0.90
N LYS A 238 5.17 25.41 1.64
CA LYS A 238 5.06 25.51 3.10
C LYS A 238 5.36 24.16 3.75
N PRO A 239 5.95 24.14 4.95
CA PRO A 239 6.09 22.91 5.73
C PRO A 239 4.74 22.23 5.91
N VAL A 240 4.74 20.90 5.74
CA VAL A 240 3.56 20.06 5.95
C VAL A 240 3.67 19.45 7.34
N GLU A 241 2.60 19.54 8.12
CA GLU A 241 2.53 18.94 9.45
C GLU A 241 2.26 17.44 9.32
N LEU A 242 3.17 16.62 9.86
CA LEU A 242 3.07 15.16 9.89
C LEU A 242 3.12 14.65 11.34
N PHE A 243 2.47 13.51 11.57
CA PHE A 243 2.30 12.89 12.88
C PHE A 243 2.90 11.49 12.84
N ALA A 244 3.61 11.11 13.91
CA ALA A 244 4.24 9.79 14.02
C ALA A 244 3.33 8.83 14.81
N VAL A 245 3.08 7.63 14.27
CA VAL A 245 2.07 6.67 14.79
C VAL A 245 2.53 5.21 14.86
#